data_AF-A0A316TTR9-F1
#
_entry.id   AF-A0A316TTR9-F1
#
_cell.length_a   1.000
_cell.length_b   1.000
_cell.length_c   1.000
_cell.angle_alpha   90.00
_cell.angle_beta   90.00
_cell.angle_gamma   90.00
#
_symmetry.space_group_name_H-M   'P 1'
#
loop_
_entity.id
_entity.type
_entity.pdbx_description
1 polymer ?
#
loop_
_entity_poly.entity_id
_entity_poly.type
_entity_poly.pdbx_seq_one_letter_code
_entity_poly.pdbx_strand_id
1 'polypeptide(L)'
;MFRKIRITIYILFLGGFLGILFWFGSGVSINDQKEIFSKLLNISGILFGIMGAWIAIIYSESLNKVFSKDYKTEERKEALKEIDFLLFPMALSATIVVSILLFFVAYPIFRQINFMLKHHLLIRSFSFMGIGFLTILQVWCFIYVFAPAEKLKRKANKEIRQSEIDQRMKSGVQKASKKEL
;
A
#
# COMPACT_ATOMS: atom_id res chain seq x y z
N MET A 1 -15.88 8.00 20.49
CA MET A 1 -16.91 6.95 20.29
C MET A 1 -17.10 6.60 18.80
N PHE A 2 -17.36 7.56 17.92
CA PHE A 2 -17.52 7.35 16.46
C PHE A 2 -16.36 6.61 15.76
N ARG A 3 -15.10 6.86 16.15
CA ARG A 3 -13.94 6.18 15.55
C ARG A 3 -13.91 4.67 15.87
N LYS A 4 -14.29 4.28 17.09
CA LYS A 4 -14.38 2.87 17.50
C LYS A 4 -15.53 2.17 16.77
N ILE A 5 -16.69 2.82 16.65
CA ILE A 5 -17.85 2.32 15.90
C ILE A 5 -17.54 2.08 14.42
N ARG A 6 -16.84 3.01 13.76
CA ARG A 6 -16.42 2.80 12.35
C ARG A 6 -15.50 1.59 12.22
N ILE A 7 -14.52 1.45 13.11
CA ILE A 7 -13.60 0.30 13.12
C ILE A 7 -14.36 -1.01 13.34
N THR A 8 -15.29 -1.06 14.29
CA THR A 8 -16.12 -2.25 14.55
C THR A 8 -16.95 -2.63 13.33
N ILE A 9 -17.56 -1.66 12.63
CA ILE A 9 -18.32 -1.91 11.40
C ILE A 9 -17.42 -2.47 10.29
N TYR A 10 -16.21 -1.93 10.12
CA TYR A 10 -15.26 -2.46 9.13
C TYR A 10 -14.84 -3.89 9.46
N ILE A 11 -14.59 -4.21 10.73
CA ILE A 11 -14.24 -5.57 11.16
C ILE A 11 -15.39 -6.55 10.92
N LEU A 12 -16.62 -6.15 11.20
CA LEU A 12 -17.81 -6.96 10.96
C LEU A 12 -18.00 -7.24 9.46
N PHE A 13 -17.86 -6.20 8.62
CA PHE A 13 -17.98 -6.34 7.17
C PHE A 13 -16.86 -7.21 6.58
N LEU A 14 -15.64 -7.05 7.09
CA LEU A 14 -14.49 -7.87 6.73
C LEU A 14 -14.70 -9.34 7.10
N GLY A 15 -15.16 -9.61 8.32
CA GLY A 15 -15.48 -10.95 8.79
C GLY A 15 -16.59 -11.60 7.97
N GLY A 16 -17.65 -10.85 7.66
CA GLY A 16 -18.74 -11.32 6.80
C GLY A 16 -18.27 -11.66 5.38
N PHE A 17 -17.45 -10.79 4.78
CA PHE A 17 -16.87 -11.03 3.45
C PHE A 17 -15.96 -12.26 3.43
N LEU A 18 -15.11 -12.45 4.44
CA LEU A 18 -14.27 -13.65 4.57
C LEU A 18 -15.10 -14.92 4.80
N GLY A 19 -16.20 -14.83 5.55
CA GLY A 19 -17.14 -15.95 5.74
C GLY A 19 -17.83 -16.38 4.44
N ILE A 20 -18.24 -15.42 3.61
CA ILE A 20 -18.81 -15.68 2.27
C ILE A 20 -17.77 -16.36 1.37
N LEU A 21 -16.54 -15.86 1.37
CA LEU A 21 -15.44 -16.47 0.62
C LEU A 21 -15.15 -17.90 1.09
N PHE A 22 -15.19 -18.16 2.40
CA PHE A 22 -15.01 -19.51 2.92
C PHE A 22 -16.10 -20.48 2.42
N TRP A 23 -17.36 -20.03 2.40
CA TRP A 23 -18.49 -20.82 1.90
C TRP A 23 -18.33 -21.13 0.39
N PHE A 24 -18.10 -20.10 -0.43
CA PHE A 24 -17.95 -20.24 -1.88
C PHE A 24 -16.62 -20.89 -2.30
N GLY A 25 -15.60 -20.84 -1.44
CA GLY A 25 -14.25 -21.35 -1.74
C GLY A 25 -14.21 -22.84 -2.04
N SER A 26 -15.15 -23.62 -1.50
CA SER A 26 -15.30 -25.05 -1.80
C SER A 26 -15.58 -25.33 -3.29
N GLY A 27 -16.14 -24.35 -4.02
CA GLY A 27 -16.47 -24.42 -5.45
C GLY A 27 -15.37 -23.96 -6.40
N VAL A 28 -14.28 -23.32 -5.95
CA VAL A 28 -13.27 -22.68 -6.84
C VAL A 28 -12.01 -23.52 -6.99
N SER A 29 -11.70 -24.02 -8.20
CA SER A 29 -10.70 -25.09 -8.36
C SER A 29 -9.32 -24.67 -7.88
N ILE A 30 -8.52 -25.62 -7.41
CA ILE A 30 -7.16 -25.33 -6.95
C ILE A 30 -6.29 -24.72 -8.06
N ASN A 31 -6.58 -25.04 -9.33
CA ASN A 31 -5.86 -24.43 -10.45
C ASN A 31 -6.25 -22.95 -10.61
N ASP A 32 -7.53 -22.61 -10.52
CA ASP A 32 -7.99 -21.22 -10.57
C ASP A 32 -7.44 -20.41 -9.39
N GLN A 33 -7.39 -21.03 -8.20
CA GLN A 33 -6.80 -20.40 -7.01
C GLN A 33 -5.32 -20.07 -7.18
N LYS A 34 -4.53 -20.97 -7.78
CA LYS A 34 -3.11 -20.71 -8.08
C LYS A 34 -2.93 -19.57 -9.06
N GLU A 35 -3.78 -19.49 -10.08
CA GLU A 35 -3.73 -18.39 -11.03
C GLU A 35 -3.98 -17.05 -10.32
N ILE A 36 -4.96 -17.00 -9.43
CA ILE A 36 -5.24 -15.79 -8.62
C ILE A 36 -4.04 -15.46 -7.72
N PHE A 37 -3.45 -16.44 -7.03
CA PHE A 37 -2.24 -16.24 -6.24
C PHE A 37 -1.08 -15.67 -7.07
N SER A 38 -0.87 -16.19 -8.28
CA SER A 38 0.18 -15.71 -9.19
C SER A 38 -0.06 -14.26 -9.64
N LYS A 39 -1.31 -13.92 -9.98
CA LYS A 39 -1.69 -12.53 -10.29
C LYS A 39 -1.47 -11.61 -9.10
N LEU A 40 -1.86 -12.04 -7.90
CA LEU A 40 -1.69 -11.26 -6.67
C LEU A 40 -0.22 -11.03 -6.32
N LEU A 41 0.62 -12.08 -6.47
CA LEU A 41 2.08 -12.01 -6.32
C LEU A 41 2.69 -10.97 -7.27
N ASN A 42 2.32 -10.99 -8.55
CA ASN A 42 2.84 -10.05 -9.55
C ASN A 42 2.49 -8.60 -9.22
N ILE A 43 1.23 -8.34 -8.88
CA ILE A 43 0.78 -6.99 -8.50
C ILE A 43 1.50 -6.53 -7.23
N SER A 44 1.69 -7.43 -6.25
CA SER A 44 2.40 -7.11 -5.01
C SER A 44 3.88 -6.80 -5.23
N GLY A 45 4.56 -7.58 -6.07
CA GLY A 45 5.95 -7.30 -6.48
C GLY A 45 6.10 -5.96 -7.20
N ILE A 46 5.15 -5.61 -8.08
CA ILE A 46 5.12 -4.30 -8.75
C ILE A 46 4.98 -3.17 -7.70
N LEU A 47 4.03 -3.28 -6.75
CA LEU A 47 3.86 -2.26 -5.71
C LEU A 47 5.10 -2.13 -4.82
N PHE A 48 5.72 -3.25 -4.44
CA PHE A 48 6.96 -3.24 -3.67
C PHE A 48 8.08 -2.47 -4.39
N GLY A 49 8.26 -2.71 -5.69
CA GLY A 49 9.24 -2.00 -6.52
C GLY A 49 8.93 -0.51 -6.66
N ILE A 50 7.68 -0.15 -6.94
CA ILE A 50 7.24 1.26 -7.07
C ILE A 50 7.49 2.01 -5.76
N MET A 51 7.19 1.42 -4.60
CA MET A 51 7.43 2.06 -3.31
C MET A 51 8.91 2.26 -3.00
N GLY A 52 9.76 1.29 -3.34
CA GLY A 52 11.22 1.46 -3.24
C GLY A 52 11.71 2.65 -4.06
N ALA A 53 11.22 2.79 -5.30
CA ALA A 53 11.56 3.92 -6.16
C ALA A 53 11.05 5.27 -5.60
N TRP A 54 9.81 5.32 -5.08
CA TRP A 54 9.27 6.53 -4.47
C TRP A 54 10.06 6.99 -3.24
N ILE A 55 10.47 6.06 -2.38
CA ILE A 55 11.28 6.37 -1.19
C ILE A 55 12.62 6.96 -1.62
N ALA A 56 13.27 6.38 -2.63
CA ALA A 56 14.54 6.87 -3.14
C ALA A 56 14.44 8.28 -3.76
N ILE A 57 13.35 8.58 -4.47
CA ILE A 57 13.17 9.87 -5.16
C ILE A 57 12.65 10.97 -4.22
N ILE A 58 11.51 10.75 -3.54
CA ILE A 58 10.86 11.80 -2.74
C ILE A 58 11.57 12.04 -1.41
N TYR A 59 12.01 10.98 -0.74
CA TYR A 59 12.50 11.05 0.64
C TYR A 59 14.02 10.89 0.73
N SER A 60 14.74 11.20 -0.36
CA SER A 60 16.21 11.21 -0.39
C SER A 60 16.81 12.06 0.73
N GLU A 61 16.21 13.22 1.02
CA GLU A 61 16.65 14.14 2.07
C GLU A 61 16.41 13.55 3.47
N SER A 62 15.23 12.98 3.72
CA SER A 62 14.90 12.33 4.99
C SER A 62 15.79 11.10 5.21
N LEU A 63 16.06 10.30 4.18
CA LEU A 63 17.02 9.19 4.24
C LEU A 63 18.41 9.70 4.61
N ASN A 64 18.88 10.77 3.96
CA ASN A 64 20.19 11.34 4.27
C ASN A 64 20.28 11.81 5.73
N LYS A 65 19.23 12.45 6.26
CA LYS A 65 19.15 12.83 7.68
C LYS A 65 19.18 11.64 8.63
N VAL A 66 18.59 10.51 8.24
CA VAL A 66 18.60 9.26 9.01
C VAL A 66 19.98 8.62 9.06
N PHE A 67 20.69 8.56 7.93
CA PHE A 67 21.99 7.89 7.82
C PHE A 67 23.18 8.77 8.19
N SER A 68 23.05 10.09 8.11
CA SER A 68 24.12 11.02 8.46
C SER A 68 24.29 11.15 9.98
N LYS A 69 25.55 11.07 10.43
CA LYS A 69 25.92 11.21 11.84
C LYS A 69 25.85 12.66 12.34
N ASP A 70 25.76 13.63 11.43
CA ASP A 70 25.83 15.06 11.74
C ASP A 70 24.52 15.64 12.29
N TYR A 71 23.39 14.94 12.11
CA TYR A 71 22.09 15.40 12.59
C TYR A 71 21.81 14.95 14.03
N LYS A 72 21.11 15.81 14.78
CA LYS A 72 20.72 15.50 16.16
C LYS A 72 19.71 14.36 16.21
N THR A 73 19.68 13.63 17.33
CA THR A 73 18.78 12.48 17.52
C THR A 73 17.30 12.80 17.29
N GLU A 74 16.85 14.01 17.64
CA GLU A 74 15.46 14.41 17.43
C GLU A 74 15.12 14.66 15.94
N GLU A 75 16.01 15.31 15.18
CA GLU A 75 15.85 15.49 13.74
C GLU A 75 15.83 14.13 13.02
N ARG A 76 16.63 13.18 13.50
CA ARG A 76 16.66 11.81 13.00
C ARG A 76 15.33 11.07 13.24
N LYS A 77 14.72 11.27 14.41
CA LYS A 77 13.40 10.67 14.75
C LYS A 77 12.28 11.25 13.90
N GLU A 78 12.30 12.54 13.62
CA GLU A 78 11.32 13.18 12.74
C GLU A 78 11.43 12.67 11.30
N ALA A 79 12.65 12.61 10.76
CA ALA A 79 12.91 12.05 9.44
C ALA A 79 12.48 10.58 9.34
N LEU A 80 12.76 9.77 10.37
CA LEU A 80 12.30 8.37 10.44
C LEU A 80 10.77 8.28 10.37
N LYS A 81 10.03 9.09 11.15
CA LYS A 81 8.56 9.09 11.12
C LYS A 81 7.99 9.41 9.74
N GLU A 82 8.66 10.29 8.99
CA GLU A 82 8.25 10.66 7.65
C GLU A 82 8.38 9.50 6.65
N ILE A 83 9.49 8.75 6.75
CA ILE A 83 9.77 7.58 5.90
C ILE A 83 8.92 6.38 6.33
N ASP A 84 8.66 6.21 7.63
CA ASP A 84 7.91 5.09 8.21
C ASP A 84 6.48 4.98 7.62
N PHE A 85 5.89 6.12 7.27
CA PHE A 85 4.60 6.17 6.57
C PHE A 85 4.59 5.41 5.23
N LEU A 86 5.73 5.35 4.52
CA LEU A 86 5.89 4.63 3.25
C LEU A 86 6.51 3.24 3.44
N LEU A 87 7.32 3.05 4.48
CA LEU A 87 7.84 1.74 4.82
C LEU A 87 6.73 0.79 5.23
N PHE A 88 5.67 1.28 5.87
CA PHE A 88 4.53 0.44 6.26
C PHE A 88 3.88 -0.29 5.06
N PRO A 89 3.38 0.38 4.00
CA PRO A 89 2.85 -0.31 2.82
C PRO A 89 3.91 -1.10 2.06
N MET A 90 5.17 -0.67 2.03
CA MET A 90 6.26 -1.45 1.43
C MET A 90 6.46 -2.79 2.15
N ALA A 91 6.51 -2.79 3.49
CA ALA A 91 6.65 -4.00 4.30
C ALA A 91 5.40 -4.89 4.19
N LEU A 92 4.21 -4.31 4.11
CA LEU A 92 2.96 -5.06 3.93
C LEU A 92 2.94 -5.81 2.59
N SER A 93 3.30 -5.14 1.48
CA SER A 93 3.40 -5.80 0.16
C SER A 93 4.48 -6.88 0.13
N ALA A 94 5.65 -6.63 0.72
CA ALA A 94 6.69 -7.66 0.87
C ALA A 94 6.20 -8.89 1.67
N THR A 95 5.44 -8.65 2.74
CA THR A 95 4.84 -9.74 3.55
C THR A 95 3.84 -10.57 2.74
N ILE A 96 3.04 -9.93 1.88
CA ILE A 96 2.12 -10.62 0.96
C ILE A 96 2.91 -11.50 -0.02
N VAL A 97 3.95 -10.95 -0.66
CA VAL A 97 4.84 -11.69 -1.57
C VAL A 97 5.42 -12.93 -0.88
N VAL A 98 6.00 -12.76 0.30
CA VAL A 98 6.59 -13.87 1.08
C VAL A 98 5.54 -14.90 1.45
N SER A 99 4.36 -14.46 1.88
CA SER A 99 3.26 -15.37 2.24
C SER A 99 2.83 -16.22 1.04
N ILE A 100 2.65 -15.62 -0.13
CA ILE A 100 2.26 -16.34 -1.35
C ILE A 100 3.36 -17.31 -1.81
N LEU A 101 4.62 -16.91 -1.71
CA LEU A 101 5.75 -17.80 -2.03
C LEU A 101 5.79 -19.01 -1.10
N LEU A 102 5.59 -18.82 0.21
CA LEU A 102 5.47 -19.92 1.16
C LEU A 102 4.32 -20.86 0.79
N PHE A 103 3.17 -20.32 0.37
CA PHE A 103 2.06 -21.14 -0.13
C PHE A 103 2.44 -21.96 -1.37
N PHE A 104 3.13 -21.37 -2.35
CA PHE A 104 3.58 -22.10 -3.54
C PHE A 104 4.57 -23.23 -3.23
N VAL A 105 5.48 -23.01 -2.28
CA VAL A 105 6.43 -24.04 -1.82
C VAL A 105 5.74 -25.12 -1.00
N ALA A 106 4.76 -24.76 -0.17
CA ALA A 106 4.04 -25.71 0.66
C ALA A 106 3.06 -26.58 -0.14
N TYR A 107 2.46 -26.03 -1.20
CA TYR A 107 1.51 -26.75 -2.06
C TYR A 107 1.97 -28.14 -2.55
N PRO A 108 3.16 -28.30 -3.18
CA PRO A 108 3.63 -29.61 -3.63
C PRO A 108 3.93 -30.58 -2.47
N ILE A 109 4.33 -30.07 -1.30
CA ILE A 109 4.58 -30.86 -0.10
C ILE A 109 3.26 -31.44 0.41
N PHE A 110 2.21 -30.62 0.50
CA PHE A 110 0.89 -31.06 0.91
C PHE A 110 0.24 -32.06 -0.05
N ARG A 111 0.54 -31.95 -1.36
CA ARG A 111 0.02 -32.88 -2.37
C ARG A 111 0.56 -34.32 -2.21
N GLN A 112 1.73 -34.52 -1.59
CA GLN A 112 2.32 -35.84 -1.38
C GLN A 112 1.69 -36.61 -0.20
N ILE A 113 0.95 -35.92 0.67
CA ILE A 113 0.36 -36.52 1.87
C ILE A 113 -1.06 -37.00 1.54
N ASN A 114 -1.33 -38.30 1.72
CA ASN A 114 -2.65 -38.93 1.50
C ASN A 114 -3.81 -38.34 2.35
N PHE A 115 -3.51 -37.44 3.29
CA PHE A 115 -4.48 -36.71 4.12
C PHE A 115 -5.37 -35.77 3.30
N MET A 116 -4.92 -35.34 2.12
CA MET A 116 -5.63 -34.37 1.28
C MET A 116 -6.91 -34.94 0.64
N LEU A 117 -7.01 -36.25 0.43
CA LEU A 117 -8.19 -36.87 -0.21
C LEU A 117 -9.46 -36.74 0.65
N LYS A 118 -9.32 -36.79 1.98
CA LYS A 118 -10.45 -36.78 2.93
C LYS A 118 -10.99 -35.38 3.24
N HIS A 119 -10.17 -34.33 3.11
CA HIS A 119 -10.51 -32.95 3.50
C HIS A 119 -10.23 -31.90 2.42
N HIS A 120 -10.14 -32.31 1.15
CA HIS A 120 -9.84 -31.42 0.02
C HIS A 120 -10.75 -30.17 -0.05
N LEU A 121 -12.04 -30.31 0.30
CA LEU A 121 -13.01 -29.21 0.34
C LEU A 121 -12.66 -28.14 1.39
N LEU A 122 -12.26 -28.54 2.60
CA LEU A 122 -11.90 -27.61 3.67
C LEU A 122 -10.60 -26.86 3.35
N ILE A 123 -9.61 -27.55 2.81
CA ILE A 123 -8.33 -26.95 2.42
C ILE A 123 -8.53 -25.93 1.28
N ARG A 124 -9.42 -26.25 0.33
CA ARG A 124 -9.79 -25.38 -0.79
C ARG A 124 -10.53 -24.12 -0.32
N SER A 125 -11.47 -24.26 0.61
CA SER A 125 -12.15 -23.12 1.25
C SER A 125 -11.19 -22.24 2.05
N PHE A 126 -10.28 -22.83 2.83
CA PHE A 126 -9.31 -22.08 3.62
C PHE A 126 -8.32 -21.31 2.74
N SER A 127 -7.83 -21.95 1.67
CA SER A 127 -6.92 -21.31 0.71
C SER A 127 -7.60 -20.14 0.00
N PHE A 128 -8.87 -20.29 -0.41
CA PHE A 128 -9.62 -19.20 -1.04
C PHE A 128 -9.93 -18.04 -0.08
N MET A 129 -10.23 -18.35 1.19
CA MET A 129 -10.36 -17.33 2.24
C MET A 129 -9.04 -16.56 2.42
N GLY A 130 -7.91 -17.26 2.43
CA GLY A 130 -6.58 -16.67 2.49
C GLY A 130 -6.28 -15.73 1.32
N ILE A 131 -6.63 -16.13 0.09
CA ILE A 131 -6.53 -15.28 -1.10
C ILE A 131 -7.35 -13.99 -0.91
N GLY A 132 -8.61 -14.10 -0.48
CA GLY A 132 -9.46 -12.95 -0.27
C GLY A 132 -8.93 -12.00 0.80
N PHE A 133 -8.41 -12.54 1.91
CA PHE A 133 -7.76 -11.74 2.94
C PHE A 133 -6.53 -10.99 2.41
N LEU A 134 -5.64 -11.69 1.70
CA LEU A 134 -4.46 -11.06 1.08
C LEU A 134 -4.84 -10.01 0.05
N THR A 135 -5.92 -10.24 -0.72
CA THR A 135 -6.43 -9.28 -1.71
C THR A 135 -6.90 -8.00 -1.04
N ILE A 136 -7.60 -8.09 0.10
CA ILE A 136 -8.03 -6.91 0.85
C ILE A 136 -6.83 -6.13 1.40
N LEU A 137 -5.84 -6.83 1.95
CA LEU A 137 -4.58 -6.20 2.39
C LEU A 137 -3.87 -5.51 1.23
N GLN A 138 -3.85 -6.13 0.05
CA GLN A 138 -3.26 -5.56 -1.16
C GLN A 138 -4.00 -4.29 -1.61
N VAL A 139 -5.33 -4.29 -1.59
CA VAL A 139 -6.15 -3.10 -1.90
C VAL A 139 -5.88 -1.98 -0.90
N TRP A 140 -5.78 -2.31 0.39
CA TRP A 140 -5.43 -1.34 1.42
C TRP A 140 -4.04 -0.73 1.16
N CYS A 141 -3.08 -1.57 0.79
CA CYS A 141 -1.75 -1.17 0.38
C CYS A 141 -1.79 -0.18 -0.80
N PHE A 142 -2.59 -0.49 -1.81
CA PHE A 142 -2.78 0.35 -2.99
C PHE A 142 -3.27 1.75 -2.60
N ILE A 143 -4.28 1.84 -1.73
CA ILE A 143 -4.80 3.14 -1.26
C ILE A 143 -3.70 3.95 -0.54
N TYR A 144 -2.85 3.30 0.26
CA TYR A 144 -1.73 3.96 0.93
C TYR A 144 -0.65 4.45 -0.03
N VAL A 145 -0.33 3.66 -1.07
CA VAL A 145 0.66 4.00 -2.11
C VAL A 145 0.22 5.22 -2.92
N PHE A 146 -1.08 5.39 -3.16
CA PHE A 146 -1.59 6.53 -3.93
C PHE A 146 -1.62 7.84 -3.12
N ALA A 147 -1.68 7.78 -1.80
CA ALA A 147 -1.68 8.97 -0.94
C ALA A 147 -0.47 9.92 -1.14
N PRO A 148 0.80 9.47 -1.16
CA PRO A 148 1.94 10.34 -1.44
C PRO A 148 1.90 10.94 -2.85
N ALA A 149 1.45 10.18 -3.86
CA ALA A 149 1.33 10.68 -5.23
C ALA A 149 0.34 11.85 -5.32
N GLU A 150 -0.80 11.77 -4.62
CA GLU A 150 -1.75 12.88 -4.54
C GLU A 150 -1.20 14.09 -3.77
N LYS A 151 -0.50 13.85 -2.65
CA LYS A 151 0.12 14.93 -1.86
C LYS A 151 1.15 15.70 -2.70
N LEU A 152 1.95 15.00 -3.51
CA LEU A 152 2.94 15.62 -4.39
C LEU A 152 2.25 16.53 -5.42
N LYS A 153 1.21 16.03 -6.10
CA LYS A 153 0.43 16.82 -7.08
C LYS A 153 -0.20 18.06 -6.44
N ARG A 154 -0.71 17.95 -5.21
CA ARG A 154 -1.29 19.08 -4.47
C ARG A 154 -0.24 20.12 -4.09
N LYS A 155 0.95 19.70 -3.63
CA LYS A 155 2.06 20.63 -3.31
C LYS A 155 2.52 21.36 -4.56
N ALA A 156 2.78 20.64 -5.64
CA ALA A 156 3.20 21.23 -6.92
C ALA A 156 2.18 22.27 -7.44
N ASN A 157 0.89 21.93 -7.43
CA ASN A 157 -0.16 22.86 -7.86
C ASN A 157 -0.28 24.09 -6.96
N LYS A 158 -0.03 23.95 -5.65
CA LYS A 158 -0.06 25.09 -4.72
C LYS A 158 1.08 26.06 -4.98
N GLU A 159 2.29 25.55 -5.24
CA GLU A 159 3.46 26.37 -5.56
C GLU A 159 3.29 27.09 -6.90
N ILE A 160 2.82 26.39 -7.94
CA ILE A 160 2.52 27.00 -9.25
C ILE A 160 1.51 28.15 -9.06
N ARG A 161 0.41 27.91 -8.34
CA ARG A 161 -0.63 28.91 -8.13
C ARG A 161 -0.15 30.10 -7.29
N GLN A 162 0.75 29.89 -6.34
CA GLN A 162 1.36 30.99 -5.59
C GLN A 162 2.27 31.83 -6.49
N SER A 163 3.08 31.19 -7.33
CA SER A 163 3.96 31.89 -8.27
C SER A 163 3.20 32.76 -9.29
N GLU A 164 2.04 32.30 -9.75
CA GLU A 164 1.16 33.08 -10.63
C GLU A 164 0.56 34.30 -9.91
N ILE A 165 0.16 34.16 -8.64
CA ILE A 165 -0.36 35.27 -7.84
C ILE A 165 0.72 36.33 -7.62
N ASP A 166 1.94 35.90 -7.28
CA ASP A 166 3.06 36.81 -7.04
C ASP A 166 3.46 37.56 -8.33
N GLN A 167 3.43 36.89 -9.49
CA GLN A 167 3.65 37.55 -10.79
C GLN A 167 2.54 38.54 -11.16
N ARG A 168 1.27 38.21 -10.88
CA ARG A 168 0.14 39.13 -11.09
C ARG A 168 0.21 40.34 -10.18
N MET A 169 0.65 40.17 -8.93
CA MET A 169 0.87 41.28 -7.99
C MET A 169 1.99 42.21 -8.50
N LYS A 170 3.14 41.65 -8.92
CA LYS A 170 4.26 42.45 -9.46
C LYS A 170 3.90 43.21 -10.74
N SER A 171 3.17 42.57 -11.66
CA SER A 171 2.73 43.22 -12.90
C SER A 171 1.63 44.27 -12.69
N GLY A 172 0.74 44.08 -11.71
CA GLY A 172 -0.24 45.09 -11.30
C GLY A 172 0.40 46.33 -10.69
N VAL A 173 1.40 46.14 -9.83
CA VAL A 173 2.18 47.23 -9.22
C VAL A 173 2.97 48.02 -10.27
N GLN A 174 3.61 47.36 -11.24
CA GLN A 174 4.30 48.04 -12.35
C GLN A 174 3.36 48.87 -13.23
N LYS A 175 2.14 48.39 -13.49
CA LYS A 175 1.15 49.15 -14.26
C LYS A 175 0.60 50.36 -13.49
N ALA A 176 0.45 50.26 -12.17
CA ALA A 176 0.02 51.39 -11.33
C ALA A 176 1.10 52.48 -11.28
N SER A 177 2.36 52.11 -11.07
CA SER A 177 3.49 53.05 -11.02
C SER A 177 3.72 53.78 -12.35
N LYS A 178 3.43 53.17 -13.49
CA LYS A 178 3.56 53.80 -14.82
C LYS A 178 2.40 54.74 -15.18
N LYS A 179 1.33 54.78 -14.37
CA LYS A 179 0.14 55.60 -14.61
C LYS A 179 0.15 56.92 -13.82
N GLU A 180 1.08 57.06 -12.87
CA GLU A 180 1.28 58.28 -12.05
C GLU A 180 2.44 59.16 -12.56
N LEU A 181 3.05 58.80 -13.69
CA LEU A 181 4.02 59.57 -14.47
C LEU A 181 3.38 60.04 -15.77
#